data_AF-A0A2K4ZPG0-F1
#
_entry.id   AF-A0A2K4ZPG0-F1
#
_cell.length_a   1.000
_cell.length_b   1.000
_cell.length_c   1.000
_cell.angle_alpha   90.00
_cell.angle_beta   90.00
_cell.angle_gamma   90.00
#
_symmetry.space_group_name_H-M   'P 1'
#
loop_
_entity.id
_entity.type
_entity.pdbx_description
1 polymer ?
#
loop_
_entity_poly.entity_id
_entity_poly.type
_entity_poly.pdbx_seq_one_letter_code
_entity_poly.pdbx_strand_id
1 'polypeptide(L)'
;MAIHINNMKDLEKALMPTMAKMVDTLAERVYETLNYFLQEYYDDYDPKSYRRQHDFLRSAVKVESKIKGNKAVATVFIDTDSMDNYYNATGEQVAKWANQGTHGGLVTGSKTPHVWDDTLDETVNNGELLKLAVEYLKSKGISVRT
;
A
#
# COMPACT_ATOMS: atom_id res chain seq x y z
N MET A 1 -32.93 5.36 10.62
CA MET A 1 -33.28 4.33 11.62
C MET A 1 -32.32 4.46 12.79
N ALA A 2 -32.82 4.42 14.03
CA ALA A 2 -31.96 4.34 15.20
C ALA A 2 -31.30 2.95 15.25
N ILE A 3 -30.00 2.90 15.58
CA ILE A 3 -29.29 1.64 15.81
C ILE A 3 -29.55 1.24 17.26
N HIS A 4 -30.21 0.10 17.48
CA HIS A 4 -30.41 -0.46 18.82
C HIS A 4 -29.32 -1.49 19.10
N ILE A 5 -28.61 -1.32 20.23
CA ILE A 5 -27.50 -2.18 20.65
C ILE A 5 -27.93 -2.90 21.93
N ASN A 6 -28.11 -4.23 21.87
CA ASN A 6 -28.59 -5.02 23.01
C ASN A 6 -27.48 -5.86 23.65
N ASN A 7 -26.38 -6.06 22.92
CA ASN A 7 -25.27 -6.90 23.36
C ASN A 7 -23.97 -6.51 22.64
N MET A 8 -22.85 -7.13 23.03
CA MET A 8 -21.53 -6.84 22.45
C MET A 8 -21.42 -7.15 20.96
N LYS A 9 -22.15 -8.15 20.44
CA LYS A 9 -22.15 -8.46 19.00
C LYS A 9 -22.87 -7.37 18.20
N ASP A 10 -23.95 -6.82 18.76
CA ASP A 10 -24.64 -5.68 18.13
C ASP A 10 -23.73 -4.45 18.09
N LEU A 11 -22.96 -4.21 19.16
CA LEU A 11 -21.98 -3.13 19.21
C LEU A 11 -20.86 -3.34 18.18
N GLU A 12 -20.27 -4.53 18.13
CA GLU A 12 -19.23 -4.89 17.15
C GLU A 12 -19.74 -4.64 15.73
N LYS A 13 -20.94 -5.14 15.40
CA LYS A 13 -21.59 -4.93 14.10
C LYS A 13 -21.83 -3.45 13.79
N ALA A 14 -22.23 -2.66 14.78
CA ALA A 14 -22.45 -1.22 14.62
C ALA A 14 -21.13 -0.45 14.35
N LEU A 15 -20.00 -0.95 14.85
CA LEU A 15 -18.67 -0.35 14.63
C LEU A 15 -18.03 -0.75 13.29
N MET A 16 -18.41 -1.88 12.71
CA MET A 16 -17.80 -2.41 11.48
C MET A 16 -17.72 -1.41 10.31
N PRO A 17 -18.76 -0.59 10.01
CA PRO A 17 -18.66 0.41 8.95
C PRO A 17 -17.56 1.45 9.21
N THR A 18 -17.37 1.83 10.47
CA THR A 18 -16.29 2.75 10.89
C THR A 18 -14.93 2.07 10.75
N MET A 19 -14.81 0.79 11.14
CA MET A 19 -13.57 0.02 10.97
C MET A 19 -13.19 -0.14 9.50
N ALA A 20 -14.17 -0.41 8.61
CA ALA A 20 -13.94 -0.54 7.17
C ALA A 20 -13.35 0.75 6.60
N LYS A 21 -13.98 1.90 6.86
CA LYS A 21 -13.50 3.20 6.39
C LYS A 21 -12.15 3.60 6.99
N MET A 22 -11.87 3.22 8.23
CA MET A 22 -10.54 3.40 8.84
C MET A 22 -9.51 2.61 8.06
N VAL A 23 -9.73 1.30 7.85
CA VAL A 23 -8.82 0.43 7.11
C VAL A 23 -8.63 0.92 5.67
N ASP A 24 -9.66 1.46 5.02
CA ASP A 24 -9.54 2.11 3.71
C ASP A 24 -8.58 3.30 3.72
N THR A 25 -8.67 4.14 4.78
CA THR A 25 -7.79 5.30 4.96
C THR A 25 -6.33 4.86 5.20
N LEU A 26 -6.12 3.79 5.98
CA LEU A 26 -4.79 3.22 6.18
C LEU A 26 -4.22 2.65 4.87
N ALA A 27 -5.04 1.97 4.08
CA ALA A 27 -4.64 1.44 2.78
C ALA A 27 -4.32 2.54 1.77
N GLU A 28 -5.05 3.67 1.80
CA GLU A 28 -4.71 4.84 0.99
C GLU A 28 -3.30 5.33 1.32
N ARG A 29 -2.94 5.43 2.61
CA ARG A 29 -1.59 5.84 3.01
C ARG A 29 -0.51 4.91 2.44
N VAL A 30 -0.70 3.59 2.55
CA VAL A 30 0.24 2.62 1.98
C VAL A 30 0.33 2.75 0.45
N TYR A 31 -0.80 2.97 -0.21
CA TYR A 31 -0.87 3.15 -1.66
C TYR A 31 -0.16 4.43 -2.13
N GLU A 32 -0.35 5.55 -1.42
CA GLU A 32 0.35 6.81 -1.69
C GLU A 32 1.88 6.63 -1.54
N THR A 33 2.32 6.00 -0.45
CA THR A 33 3.76 5.74 -0.21
C THR A 33 4.35 4.79 -1.26
N LEU A 34 3.62 3.75 -1.66
CA LEU A 34 4.06 2.86 -2.73
C LEU A 34 4.24 3.62 -4.06
N ASN A 35 3.27 4.48 -4.42
CA ASN A 35 3.39 5.30 -5.63
C ASN A 35 4.55 6.29 -5.55
N TYR A 36 4.84 6.83 -4.38
CA TYR A 36 6.01 7.68 -4.16
C TYR A 36 7.30 6.93 -4.51
N PHE A 37 7.53 5.74 -3.95
CA PHE A 37 8.74 4.97 -4.22
C PHE A 37 8.80 4.40 -5.64
N LEU A 38 7.66 4.07 -6.24
CA LEU A 38 7.60 3.74 -7.67
C LEU A 38 8.04 4.91 -8.53
N GLN A 39 7.60 6.13 -8.23
CA GLN A 39 8.03 7.31 -8.96
C GLN A 39 9.52 7.60 -8.74
N GLU A 40 9.99 7.54 -7.49
CA GLU A 40 11.41 7.74 -7.15
C GLU A 40 12.31 6.75 -7.89
N TYR A 41 11.92 5.47 -7.97
CA TYR A 41 12.62 4.47 -8.77
C TYR A 41 12.75 4.91 -10.25
N TYR A 42 11.70 5.49 -10.85
CA TYR A 42 11.81 5.99 -12.22
C TYR A 42 12.62 7.29 -12.30
N ASP A 43 12.60 8.16 -11.30
CA ASP A 43 13.36 9.41 -11.33
C ASP A 43 14.88 9.18 -11.13
N ASP A 44 15.26 8.10 -10.43
CA ASP A 44 16.64 7.78 -10.07
C ASP A 44 17.55 7.40 -11.25
N TYR A 45 16.97 6.94 -12.37
CA TYR A 45 17.74 6.50 -13.53
C TYR A 45 17.07 6.97 -14.82
N ASP A 46 17.85 7.25 -15.87
CA ASP A 46 17.35 7.51 -17.22
C ASP A 46 18.15 6.69 -18.25
N PRO A 47 17.57 5.61 -18.81
CA PRO A 47 18.29 4.70 -19.69
C PRO A 47 18.51 5.30 -21.08
N LYS A 48 19.75 5.22 -21.56
CA LYS A 48 20.12 5.70 -22.91
C LYS A 48 19.94 4.67 -24.03
N SER A 49 19.93 3.39 -23.67
CA SER A 49 19.98 2.26 -24.63
C SER A 49 18.63 1.62 -24.94
N TYR A 50 17.57 1.94 -24.17
CA TYR A 50 16.23 1.41 -24.38
C TYR A 50 15.17 2.41 -23.93
N ARG A 51 13.95 2.24 -24.46
CA ARG A 51 12.78 3.00 -24.02
C ARG A 51 12.12 2.29 -22.84
N ARG A 52 11.83 3.04 -21.77
CA ARG A 52 11.14 2.49 -20.61
C ARG A 52 9.70 2.09 -20.92
N GLN A 53 9.35 0.91 -20.42
CA GLN A 53 7.98 0.50 -20.22
C GLN A 53 7.59 0.93 -18.80
N HIS A 54 6.51 1.69 -18.69
CA HIS A 54 6.05 2.29 -17.44
C HIS A 54 5.05 1.39 -16.71
N ASP A 55 5.07 0.09 -17.00
CA ASP A 55 4.12 -0.87 -16.43
C ASP A 55 4.35 -0.99 -14.93
N PHE A 56 5.62 -1.10 -14.49
CA PHE A 56 5.94 -1.08 -13.06
C PHE A 56 5.48 0.22 -12.38
N LEU A 57 5.72 1.39 -12.97
CA LEU A 57 5.24 2.67 -12.43
C LEU A 57 3.72 2.70 -12.23
N ARG A 58 2.97 1.97 -13.06
CA ARG A 58 1.51 1.94 -13.07
C ARG A 58 0.93 0.69 -12.41
N SER A 59 1.77 -0.13 -11.79
CA SER A 59 1.39 -1.45 -11.28
C SER A 59 0.82 -1.43 -9.86
N ALA A 60 0.92 -0.31 -9.14
CA ALA A 60 0.32 -0.21 -7.82
C ALA A 60 -1.20 -0.32 -7.91
N VAL A 61 -1.79 -1.20 -7.09
CA VAL A 61 -3.23 -1.39 -6.98
C VAL A 61 -3.65 -1.30 -5.52
N LYS A 62 -4.66 -0.47 -5.25
CA LYS A 62 -5.44 -0.48 -3.99
C LYS A 62 -6.82 -1.07 -4.27
N VAL A 63 -7.18 -2.11 -3.53
CA VAL A 63 -8.53 -2.66 -3.52
C VAL A 63 -9.34 -2.03 -2.40
N GLU A 64 -10.57 -1.62 -2.69
CA GLU A 64 -11.49 -1.08 -1.69
C GLU A 64 -11.62 -1.99 -0.47
N SER A 65 -11.64 -1.37 0.70
CA SER A 65 -11.82 -2.10 1.96
C SER A 65 -13.15 -2.85 2.00
N LYS A 66 -13.13 -4.04 2.59
CA LYS A 66 -14.33 -4.86 2.77
C LYS A 66 -14.40 -5.48 4.16
N ILE A 67 -15.62 -5.78 4.58
CA ILE A 67 -15.89 -6.52 5.81
C ILE A 67 -15.82 -8.02 5.49
N LYS A 68 -14.95 -8.76 6.17
CA LYS A 68 -14.84 -10.22 6.09
C LYS A 68 -15.05 -10.83 7.47
N GLY A 69 -16.27 -11.31 7.73
CA GLY A 69 -16.67 -11.75 9.05
C GLY A 69 -16.68 -10.57 10.02
N ASN A 70 -15.87 -10.64 11.07
CA ASN A 70 -15.69 -9.58 12.05
C ASN A 70 -14.43 -8.72 11.82
N LYS A 71 -13.85 -8.77 10.62
CA LYS A 71 -12.64 -8.01 10.27
C LYS A 71 -12.95 -7.01 9.16
N ALA A 72 -12.32 -5.84 9.25
CA ALA A 72 -12.16 -4.95 8.11
C ALA A 72 -10.80 -5.25 7.45
N VAL A 73 -10.79 -5.44 6.15
CA VAL A 73 -9.57 -5.78 5.38
C VAL A 73 -9.49 -4.92 4.14
N ALA A 74 -8.28 -4.50 3.78
CA ALA A 74 -7.95 -3.89 2.50
C ALA A 74 -6.67 -4.53 1.96
N THR A 75 -6.42 -4.36 0.67
CA THR A 75 -5.25 -4.92 -0.01
C THR A 75 -4.60 -3.83 -0.84
N VAL A 76 -3.30 -3.64 -0.67
CA VAL A 76 -2.43 -2.87 -1.56
C VAL A 76 -1.37 -3.81 -2.08
N PHE A 77 -1.13 -3.82 -3.39
CA PHE A 77 -0.14 -4.70 -4.01
C PHE A 77 0.41 -4.13 -5.32
N ILE A 78 1.46 -4.74 -5.82
CA ILE A 78 2.05 -4.52 -7.14
C ILE A 78 1.46 -5.60 -8.07
N ASP A 79 0.69 -5.20 -9.07
CA ASP A 79 0.09 -6.11 -10.04
C ASP A 79 1.12 -6.59 -11.07
N THR A 80 1.91 -7.60 -10.66
CA THR A 80 2.96 -8.16 -11.50
C THR A 80 2.43 -8.92 -12.73
N ASP A 81 1.15 -9.28 -12.74
CA ASP A 81 0.54 -9.99 -13.86
C ASP A 81 0.23 -9.05 -15.03
N SER A 82 -0.05 -7.76 -14.77
CA SER A 82 -0.21 -6.74 -15.82
C SER A 82 1.10 -6.15 -16.33
N MET A 83 2.23 -6.54 -15.73
CA MET A 83 3.58 -6.13 -16.10
C MET A 83 4.17 -7.05 -17.19
N ASP A 84 3.52 -7.11 -18.37
CA ASP A 84 3.74 -8.14 -19.39
C ASP A 84 4.60 -7.72 -20.60
N ASN A 85 5.01 -6.45 -20.69
CA ASN A 85 5.69 -5.95 -21.88
C ASN A 85 7.22 -6.11 -21.88
N TYR A 86 7.83 -6.64 -20.81
CA TYR A 86 9.29 -6.69 -20.65
C TYR A 86 9.96 -7.73 -21.55
N TYR A 87 11.08 -7.35 -22.17
CA TYR A 87 11.91 -8.28 -22.94
C TYR A 87 12.70 -9.20 -22.01
N ASN A 88 12.44 -10.52 -22.05
CA ASN A 88 13.12 -11.55 -21.27
C ASN A 88 13.07 -11.38 -19.74
N ALA A 89 12.05 -10.70 -19.22
CA ALA A 89 11.78 -10.59 -17.78
C ALA A 89 10.28 -10.69 -17.51
N THR A 90 9.90 -11.29 -16.38
CA THR A 90 8.52 -11.26 -15.89
C THR A 90 8.30 -10.06 -14.99
N GLY A 91 7.04 -9.66 -14.80
CA GLY A 91 6.70 -8.61 -13.83
C GLY A 91 7.19 -8.91 -12.41
N GLU A 92 7.13 -10.18 -11.99
CA GLU A 92 7.65 -10.63 -10.70
C GLU A 92 9.17 -10.43 -10.57
N GLN A 93 9.93 -10.72 -11.64
CA GLN A 93 11.38 -10.47 -11.65
C GLN A 93 11.69 -8.97 -11.56
N VAL A 94 10.95 -8.14 -12.31
CA VAL A 94 11.10 -6.68 -12.27
C VAL A 94 10.83 -6.15 -10.87
N ALA A 95 9.73 -6.57 -10.22
CA ALA A 95 9.41 -6.16 -8.86
C ALA A 95 10.48 -6.59 -7.85
N LYS A 96 11.01 -7.82 -7.97
CA LYS A 96 12.11 -8.31 -7.12
C LYS A 96 13.39 -7.50 -7.29
N TRP A 97 13.78 -7.19 -8.52
CA TRP A 97 14.97 -6.39 -8.81
C TRP A 97 14.84 -4.96 -8.32
N ALA A 98 13.66 -4.34 -8.49
CA ALA A 98 13.38 -3.03 -7.94
C ALA A 98 13.51 -3.03 -6.42
N ASN A 99 12.98 -4.06 -5.74
CA ASN A 99 13.13 -4.19 -4.30
C ASN A 99 14.55 -4.56 -3.84
N GLN A 100 15.45 -4.92 -4.75
CA GLN A 100 16.88 -5.09 -4.48
C GLN A 100 17.67 -3.80 -4.70
N GLY A 101 17.00 -2.69 -5.07
CA GLY A 101 17.64 -1.42 -5.42
C GLY A 101 18.35 -1.48 -6.78
N THR A 102 17.79 -2.21 -7.75
CA THR A 102 18.41 -2.36 -9.09
C THR A 102 17.44 -2.05 -10.23
N HIS A 103 17.97 -1.53 -11.34
CA HIS A 103 17.22 -1.28 -12.56
C HIS A 103 17.34 -2.44 -13.55
N GLY A 104 16.47 -3.44 -13.42
CA GLY A 104 16.55 -4.63 -14.27
C GLY A 104 17.82 -5.44 -14.03
N GLY A 105 18.25 -5.53 -12.77
CA GLY A 105 19.50 -6.19 -12.36
C GLY A 105 20.76 -5.32 -12.50
N LEU A 106 20.64 -4.10 -13.05
CA LEU A 106 21.75 -3.14 -13.11
C LEU A 106 21.81 -2.31 -11.81
N VAL A 107 22.97 -2.30 -11.18
CA VAL A 107 23.30 -1.31 -10.13
C VAL A 107 23.74 -0.02 -10.83
N THR A 108 22.96 1.03 -10.69
CA THR A 108 23.19 2.33 -11.35
C THR A 108 24.10 3.26 -10.55
N GLY A 109 24.57 2.82 -9.37
CA GLY A 109 25.45 3.60 -8.48
C GLY A 109 24.72 4.74 -7.73
N SER A 110 23.40 4.75 -7.80
CA SER A 110 22.49 5.73 -7.21
C SER A 110 21.79 5.16 -5.96
N LYS A 111 21.01 5.99 -5.26
CA LYS A 111 20.22 5.58 -4.08
C LYS A 111 18.87 5.02 -4.53
N THR A 112 18.88 4.04 -5.43
CA THR A 112 17.65 3.41 -5.92
C THR A 112 16.86 2.84 -4.72
N PRO A 113 15.57 3.17 -4.59
CA PRO A 113 14.77 2.69 -3.46
C PRO A 113 14.60 1.18 -3.53
N HIS A 114 14.52 0.55 -2.35
CA HIS A 114 14.00 -0.80 -2.18
C HIS A 114 12.47 -0.71 -2.15
N VAL A 115 11.86 -0.50 -3.32
CA VAL A 115 10.47 0.00 -3.48
C VAL A 115 9.45 -0.56 -2.49
N TRP A 116 9.43 -1.87 -2.27
CA TRP A 116 8.45 -2.50 -1.38
C TRP A 116 8.86 -2.42 0.09
N ASP A 117 10.12 -2.73 0.39
CA ASP A 117 10.64 -2.70 1.77
C ASP A 117 10.61 -1.26 2.33
N ASP A 118 11.03 -0.27 1.55
CA ASP A 118 10.96 1.14 1.92
C ASP A 118 9.49 1.59 2.13
N THR A 119 8.56 1.09 1.31
CA THR A 119 7.11 1.33 1.53
C THR A 119 6.65 0.79 2.88
N LEU A 120 7.06 -0.43 3.23
CA LEU A 120 6.70 -1.05 4.51
C LEU A 120 7.36 -0.32 5.68
N ASP A 121 8.61 0.08 5.54
CA ASP A 121 9.36 0.79 6.57
C ASP A 121 8.78 2.18 6.84
N GLU A 122 8.37 2.90 5.80
CA GLU A 122 7.74 4.21 5.92
C GLU A 122 6.24 4.16 6.30
N THR A 123 5.62 2.98 6.45
CA THR A 123 4.20 2.90 6.83
C THR A 123 3.88 1.88 7.92
N VAL A 124 4.15 0.60 7.65
CA VAL A 124 3.74 -0.53 8.49
C VAL A 124 4.68 -0.67 9.69
N ASN A 125 5.99 -0.56 9.46
CA ASN A 125 7.00 -0.91 10.46
C ASN A 125 7.36 0.25 11.40
N ASN A 126 7.08 1.50 11.02
CA ASN A 126 7.40 2.70 11.81
C ASN A 126 6.28 3.16 12.76
N GLY A 127 5.14 2.46 12.78
CA GLY A 127 3.99 2.81 13.62
C GLY A 127 3.10 3.94 13.09
N GLU A 128 3.36 4.44 11.88
CA GLU A 128 2.56 5.48 11.24
C GLU A 128 1.09 5.07 11.09
N LEU A 129 0.82 3.86 10.60
CA LEU A 129 -0.55 3.40 10.42
C LEU A 129 -1.30 3.27 11.76
N LEU A 130 -0.60 2.94 12.86
CA LEU A 130 -1.21 2.91 14.19
C LEU A 130 -1.61 4.32 14.62
N LYS A 131 -0.73 5.31 14.44
CA LYS A 131 -1.04 6.72 14.75
C LYS A 131 -2.25 7.20 13.93
N LEU A 132 -2.26 6.92 12.63
CA LEU A 132 -3.35 7.28 11.72
C LEU A 132 -4.68 6.61 12.12
N ALA A 133 -4.64 5.34 12.57
CA ALA A 133 -5.81 4.64 13.07
C ALA A 133 -6.36 5.30 14.34
N VAL A 134 -5.50 5.66 15.29
CA VAL A 134 -5.90 6.36 16.52
C VAL A 134 -6.53 7.71 16.21
N GLU A 135 -5.92 8.49 15.32
CA GLU A 135 -6.44 9.79 14.86
C GLU A 135 -7.80 9.64 14.18
N TYR A 136 -7.94 8.63 13.30
CA TYR A 136 -9.20 8.33 12.63
C TYR A 136 -10.31 8.02 13.64
N LEU A 137 -10.07 7.13 14.60
CA LEU A 137 -11.06 6.74 15.60
C LEU A 137 -11.48 7.93 16.48
N LYS A 138 -10.52 8.74 16.93
CA LYS A 138 -10.79 9.97 17.67
C LYS A 138 -11.66 10.94 16.86
N SER A 139 -11.41 11.08 15.55
CA SER A 139 -12.23 11.91 14.66
C SER A 139 -13.69 11.45 14.53
N LYS A 140 -13.97 10.17 14.84
CA LYS A 140 -15.33 9.59 14.87
C LYS A 140 -15.96 9.61 16.25
N GLY A 141 -15.36 10.29 17.22
CA GLY A 141 -15.84 10.37 18.60
C GLY A 141 -15.53 9.13 19.44
N ILE A 142 -14.69 8.21 18.95
CA ILE A 142 -14.26 7.03 19.69
C ILE A 142 -13.03 7.41 20.52
N SER A 143 -13.18 7.41 21.83
CA SER A 143 -12.07 7.68 22.75
C SER A 143 -11.08 6.53 22.76
N VAL A 144 -9.87 6.76 22.24
CA VAL A 144 -8.75 5.81 22.30
C VAL A 144 -7.71 6.32 23.29
N ARG A 145 -7.38 5.50 24.30
CA ARG A 145 -6.32 5.79 25.27
C ARG A 145 -4.97 5.37 24.67
N THR A 146 -4.00 6.26 24.76
CA THR A 146 -2.61 6.09 24.30
C THR A 146 -1.68 6.08 25.50
#